data_AF-A0A836VWY4-F1
#
_entry.id   AF-A0A836VWY4-F1
#
_cell.length_a   1.000
_cell.length_b   1.000
_cell.length_c   1.000
_cell.angle_alpha   90.00
_cell.angle_beta   90.00
_cell.angle_gamma   90.00
#
_symmetry.space_group_name_H-M   'P 1'
#
loop_
_entity.id
_entity.type
_entity.pdbx_description
1 polymer ?
#
loop_
_entity_poly.entity_id
_entity_poly.type
_entity_poly.pdbx_seq_one_letter_code
_entity_poly.pdbx_strand_id
1 'polypeptide(L)'
;MSRTFHEIVMEGPFLLVKGFLLGFLAGVKPDGRYFFHRRAGIRRDTFREFIKELFELENYQHLCLQSDLVDRFKEATKLYSKVTGLDIKSVKKIKSARFSFAYELFNEELSKKAKQILESLPDTVKVIDYHPLEIKEEEGKGLESYAPLHDFTARGKGTVTGDFEGVIDLFLKIKRSEFADFVVLTDVKLELEK
;
A
#
# COMPACT_ATOMS: atom_id res chain seq x y z
N MET A 1 -3.28 -20.15 -5.25
CA MET A 1 -3.44 -19.01 -6.18
C MET A 1 -3.68 -17.77 -5.33
N SER A 2 -2.97 -16.67 -5.59
CA SER A 2 -3.25 -15.39 -4.95
C SER A 2 -4.64 -14.87 -5.37
N ARG A 3 -5.30 -14.13 -4.49
CA ARG A 3 -6.57 -13.49 -4.82
C ARG A 3 -6.31 -12.37 -5.82
N THR A 4 -7.25 -12.17 -6.74
CA THR A 4 -7.18 -11.05 -7.68
C THR A 4 -8.11 -9.93 -7.23
N PHE A 5 -7.80 -8.71 -7.66
CA PHE A 5 -8.51 -7.51 -7.24
C PHE A 5 -8.82 -6.62 -8.44
N HIS A 6 -9.85 -5.81 -8.30
CA HIS A 6 -10.17 -4.72 -9.21
C HIS A 6 -10.11 -3.39 -8.46
N GLU A 7 -9.58 -2.37 -9.12
CA GLU A 7 -9.76 -0.99 -8.71
C GLU A 7 -11.13 -0.51 -9.21
N ILE A 8 -11.93 0.00 -8.29
CA ILE A 8 -13.24 0.57 -8.50
C ILE A 8 -13.15 2.05 -8.14
N VAL A 9 -13.55 2.93 -9.06
CA VAL A 9 -13.69 4.36 -8.80
C VAL A 9 -15.17 4.64 -8.59
N MET A 10 -15.52 4.99 -7.36
CA MET A 10 -16.87 5.32 -6.92
C MET A 10 -17.05 6.83 -6.87
N GLU A 11 -18.16 7.34 -7.37
CA GLU A 11 -18.61 8.71 -7.06
C GLU A 11 -19.48 8.68 -5.79
N GLY A 12 -19.15 9.53 -4.83
CA GLY A 12 -19.86 9.77 -3.58
C GLY A 12 -18.94 10.07 -2.39
N PRO A 13 -19.52 10.51 -1.26
CA PRO A 13 -18.79 10.77 -0.03
C PRO A 13 -18.15 9.51 0.54
N PHE A 14 -16.91 9.62 1.05
CA PHE A 14 -16.15 8.48 1.59
C PHE A 14 -16.91 7.63 2.60
N LEU A 15 -17.56 8.26 3.59
CA LEU A 15 -18.28 7.52 4.63
C LEU A 15 -19.47 6.74 4.08
N LEU A 16 -20.14 7.27 3.05
CA LEU A 16 -21.25 6.60 2.39
C LEU A 16 -20.76 5.41 1.56
N VAL A 17 -19.70 5.58 0.75
CA VAL A 17 -19.08 4.48 0.00
C VAL A 17 -18.59 3.38 0.94
N LYS A 18 -17.91 3.76 2.03
CA LYS A 18 -17.43 2.80 3.03
C LYS A 18 -18.58 2.07 3.72
N GLY A 19 -19.62 2.78 4.13
CA GLY A 19 -20.81 2.18 4.77
C GLY A 19 -21.53 1.22 3.84
N PHE A 20 -21.73 1.62 2.58
CA PHE A 20 -22.35 0.78 1.55
C PHE A 20 -21.55 -0.50 1.31
N LEU A 21 -20.22 -0.40 1.16
CA LEU A 21 -19.33 -1.55 1.02
C LEU A 21 -19.41 -2.49 2.22
N LEU A 22 -19.36 -1.97 3.45
CA LEU A 22 -19.44 -2.79 4.65
C LEU A 22 -20.78 -3.52 4.77
N GLY A 23 -21.89 -2.84 4.47
CA GLY A 23 -23.22 -3.46 4.43
C GLY A 23 -23.32 -4.56 3.36
N PHE A 24 -22.78 -4.31 2.17
CA PHE A 24 -22.68 -5.31 1.11
C PHE A 24 -21.88 -6.54 1.55
N LEU A 25 -20.68 -6.34 2.12
CA LEU A 25 -19.83 -7.44 2.58
C LEU A 25 -20.49 -8.24 3.70
N ALA A 26 -21.17 -7.59 4.64
CA ALA A 26 -21.89 -8.28 5.72
C ALA A 26 -22.97 -9.23 5.19
N GLY A 27 -23.65 -8.88 4.09
CA GLY A 27 -24.68 -9.72 3.47
C GLY A 27 -24.16 -10.76 2.48
N VAL A 28 -22.95 -10.56 1.93
CA VAL A 28 -22.43 -11.36 0.81
C VAL A 28 -21.24 -12.24 1.21
N LYS A 29 -20.22 -11.63 1.83
CA LYS A 29 -18.95 -12.27 2.16
C LYS A 29 -18.24 -11.46 3.25
N PRO A 30 -18.50 -11.76 4.54
CA PRO A 30 -17.94 -11.00 5.67
C PRO A 30 -16.41 -10.98 5.73
N ASP A 31 -15.75 -12.00 5.17
CA ASP A 31 -14.30 -12.12 5.05
C ASP A 31 -13.73 -11.56 3.73
N GLY A 32 -14.57 -10.91 2.91
CA GLY A 32 -14.17 -10.32 1.64
C GLY A 32 -13.16 -9.18 1.84
N ARG A 33 -12.04 -9.25 1.10
CA ARG A 33 -10.97 -8.25 1.23
C ARG A 33 -11.21 -7.02 0.38
N TYR A 34 -10.87 -5.86 0.95
CA TYR A 34 -10.96 -4.56 0.30
C TYR A 34 -9.95 -3.57 0.86
N PHE A 35 -9.59 -2.56 0.06
CA PHE A 35 -8.63 -1.50 0.45
C PHE A 35 -9.02 -0.15 -0.14
N PHE A 36 -8.94 0.93 0.64
CA PHE A 36 -9.17 2.31 0.16
C PHE A 36 -7.85 3.05 -0.01
N HIS A 37 -7.68 3.77 -1.14
CA HIS A 37 -6.42 4.47 -1.46
C HIS A 37 -5.99 5.48 -0.38
N ARG A 38 -6.90 6.32 0.13
CA ARG A 38 -6.58 7.38 1.10
C ARG A 38 -6.13 6.87 2.47
N ARG A 39 -6.54 5.67 2.88
CA ARG A 39 -6.13 5.08 4.17
C ARG A 39 -4.99 4.06 4.04
N ALA A 40 -4.69 3.61 2.82
CA ALA A 40 -3.66 2.61 2.56
C ALA A 40 -2.40 3.16 1.85
N GLY A 41 -2.34 4.46 1.50
CA GLY A 41 -1.17 5.05 0.83
C GLY A 41 -0.97 4.53 -0.59
N ILE A 42 -2.05 4.38 -1.36
CA ILE A 42 -2.05 3.86 -2.74
C ILE A 42 -2.29 5.03 -3.72
N ARG A 43 -1.49 5.19 -4.79
CA ARG A 43 -1.63 6.24 -5.82
C ARG A 43 -1.42 5.72 -7.25
N ARG A 44 -2.06 6.39 -8.24
CA ARG A 44 -1.83 6.18 -9.69
C ARG A 44 -0.78 7.16 -10.25
N ASP A 45 -0.13 6.79 -11.37
CA ASP A 45 1.04 7.48 -11.96
C ASP A 45 0.71 8.47 -13.11
N THR A 46 -0.50 9.05 -13.20
CA THR A 46 -0.87 9.99 -14.28
C THR A 46 -0.75 11.46 -13.87
N PHE A 47 0.49 11.99 -13.90
CA PHE A 47 0.84 13.38 -13.56
C PHE A 47 0.15 14.49 -14.42
N ARG A 48 -0.55 14.16 -15.52
CA ARG A 48 -1.24 15.13 -16.37
C ARG A 48 -2.72 15.37 -16.01
N GLU A 49 -3.34 14.48 -15.22
CA GLU A 49 -4.75 14.60 -14.78
C GLU A 49 -4.88 15.43 -13.48
N PHE A 50 -3.78 15.60 -12.75
CA PHE A 50 -3.70 16.14 -11.40
C PHE A 50 -4.18 17.60 -11.21
N ILE A 51 -4.13 18.44 -12.27
CA ILE A 51 -4.52 19.87 -12.17
C ILE A 51 -6.03 20.07 -12.34
N LYS A 52 -6.73 19.18 -13.07
CA LYS A 52 -8.21 19.19 -13.16
C LYS A 52 -8.86 18.45 -11.99
N GLU A 53 -8.22 17.40 -11.49
CA GLU A 53 -8.73 16.57 -10.39
C GLU A 53 -8.83 17.29 -9.04
N LEU A 54 -8.03 18.34 -8.78
CA LEU A 54 -7.99 19.00 -7.47
C LEU A 54 -9.32 19.64 -7.04
N PHE A 55 -10.19 20.01 -7.99
CA PHE A 55 -11.55 20.52 -7.70
C PHE A 55 -12.65 19.44 -7.75
N GLU A 56 -12.39 18.26 -8.33
CA GLU A 56 -13.35 17.14 -8.45
C GLU A 56 -13.11 16.01 -7.43
N LEU A 57 -11.98 16.05 -6.70
CA LEU A 57 -11.47 14.98 -5.84
C LEU A 57 -12.24 14.74 -4.53
N GLU A 58 -13.17 15.58 -4.10
CA GLU A 58 -13.93 15.28 -2.87
C GLU A 58 -14.98 14.17 -3.06
N ASN A 59 -15.46 13.98 -4.30
CA ASN A 59 -16.50 13.00 -4.61
C ASN A 59 -16.00 11.69 -5.19
N TYR A 60 -14.72 11.48 -5.50
CA TYR A 60 -14.26 10.19 -6.04
C TYR A 60 -13.50 9.36 -5.00
N GLN A 61 -13.94 8.12 -4.80
CA GLN A 61 -13.34 7.16 -3.89
C GLN A 61 -12.75 5.98 -4.67
N HIS A 62 -11.46 5.74 -4.49
CA HIS A 62 -10.78 4.59 -5.06
C HIS A 62 -10.78 3.43 -4.06
N LEU A 63 -11.35 2.32 -4.51
CA LEU A 63 -11.55 1.09 -3.76
C LEU A 63 -10.94 -0.07 -4.53
N CYS A 64 -10.03 -0.82 -3.92
CA CYS A 64 -9.62 -2.12 -4.43
C CYS A 64 -10.52 -3.18 -3.79
N LEU A 65 -11.23 -3.97 -4.60
CA LEU A 65 -12.16 -5.01 -4.16
C LEU A 65 -11.76 -6.36 -4.76
N GLN A 66 -11.90 -7.43 -3.98
CA GLN A 66 -11.65 -8.80 -4.44
C GLN A 66 -12.52 -9.14 -5.66
N SER A 67 -11.92 -9.74 -6.69
CA SER A 67 -12.56 -9.89 -8.01
C SER A 67 -13.89 -10.66 -8.00
N ASP A 68 -14.02 -11.69 -7.16
CA ASP A 68 -15.24 -12.51 -7.04
C ASP A 68 -16.44 -11.75 -6.44
N LEU A 69 -16.22 -10.54 -5.93
CA LEU A 69 -17.25 -9.67 -5.37
C LEU A 69 -17.68 -8.55 -6.32
N VAL A 70 -16.91 -8.29 -7.38
CA VAL A 70 -17.03 -7.08 -8.21
C VAL A 70 -18.38 -7.01 -8.90
N ASP A 71 -18.84 -8.10 -9.54
CA ASP A 71 -20.08 -8.04 -10.31
C ASP A 71 -21.31 -7.90 -9.41
N ARG A 72 -21.35 -8.63 -8.29
CA ARG A 72 -22.41 -8.45 -7.27
C ARG A 72 -22.39 -7.05 -6.66
N PHE A 73 -21.22 -6.46 -6.47
CA PHE A 73 -21.09 -5.09 -5.97
C PHE A 73 -21.58 -4.06 -6.98
N LYS A 74 -21.31 -4.24 -8.28
CA LYS A 74 -21.88 -3.42 -9.36
C LYS A 74 -23.40 -3.48 -9.38
N GLU A 75 -23.97 -4.68 -9.30
CA GLU A 75 -25.41 -4.88 -9.27
C GLU A 75 -26.06 -4.17 -8.07
N ALA A 76 -25.49 -4.36 -6.87
CA ALA A 76 -25.96 -3.70 -5.66
C ALA A 76 -25.90 -2.17 -5.79
N THR A 77 -24.78 -1.64 -6.30
CA THR A 77 -24.62 -0.19 -6.48
C THR A 77 -25.65 0.36 -7.47
N LYS A 78 -25.87 -0.33 -8.60
CA LYS A 78 -26.86 0.06 -9.61
C LYS A 78 -28.28 0.03 -9.07
N LEU A 79 -28.63 -0.96 -8.24
CA LEU A 79 -29.96 -1.09 -7.65
C LEU A 79 -30.30 0.10 -6.75
N TYR A 80 -29.33 0.59 -5.98
CA TYR A 80 -29.54 1.64 -4.99
C TYR A 80 -29.01 3.02 -5.40
N SER A 81 -28.46 3.18 -6.62
CA SER A 81 -27.83 4.44 -7.06
C SER A 81 -28.75 5.65 -6.97
N LYS A 82 -30.05 5.50 -7.29
CA LYS A 82 -31.04 6.58 -7.17
C LYS A 82 -31.32 7.02 -5.73
N VAL A 83 -31.13 6.12 -4.77
CA VAL A 83 -31.39 6.36 -3.33
C VAL A 83 -30.13 6.91 -2.66
N THR A 84 -28.97 6.33 -2.98
CA THR A 84 -27.71 6.66 -2.33
C THR A 84 -26.95 7.78 -3.03
N GLY A 85 -27.25 8.06 -4.31
CA GLY A 85 -26.45 8.94 -5.16
C GLY A 85 -25.08 8.37 -5.52
N LEU A 86 -24.79 7.10 -5.16
CA LEU A 86 -23.53 6.45 -5.49
C LEU A 86 -23.53 5.96 -6.93
N ASP A 87 -22.39 6.13 -7.60
CA ASP A 87 -22.19 5.62 -8.96
C ASP A 87 -20.80 5.01 -9.14
N ILE A 88 -20.66 4.05 -10.05
CA ILE A 88 -19.37 3.45 -10.42
C ILE A 88 -18.91 4.09 -11.72
N LYS A 89 -17.80 4.83 -11.67
CA LYS A 89 -17.21 5.46 -12.86
C LYS A 89 -16.22 4.58 -13.59
N SER A 90 -15.53 3.70 -12.87
CA SER A 90 -14.52 2.84 -13.47
C SER A 90 -14.37 1.55 -12.67
N VAL A 91 -14.13 0.45 -13.40
CA VAL A 91 -13.71 -0.83 -12.83
C VAL A 91 -12.59 -1.35 -13.70
N LYS A 92 -11.41 -1.53 -13.12
CA LYS A 92 -10.23 -2.04 -13.83
C LYS A 92 -9.56 -3.13 -13.03
N LYS A 93 -9.21 -4.24 -13.68
CA LYS A 93 -8.50 -5.34 -13.04
C LYS A 93 -7.09 -4.91 -12.70
N ILE A 94 -6.64 -5.22 -11.48
CA ILE A 94 -5.28 -4.95 -11.02
C ILE A 94 -4.41 -6.13 -11.46
N LYS A 95 -3.40 -5.82 -12.26
CA LYS A 95 -2.41 -6.78 -12.75
C LYS A 95 -1.29 -6.98 -11.76
N SER A 96 -0.74 -5.89 -11.23
CA SER A 96 0.37 -5.92 -10.27
C SER A 96 0.37 -4.66 -9.41
N ALA A 97 1.19 -4.66 -8.35
CA ALA A 97 1.47 -3.47 -7.57
C ALA A 97 2.97 -3.35 -7.28
N ARG A 98 3.39 -2.14 -6.92
CA ARG A 98 4.76 -1.86 -6.47
C ARG A 98 4.86 -0.68 -5.52
N PHE A 99 5.87 -0.68 -4.66
CA PHE A 99 6.31 0.51 -3.93
C PHE A 99 7.82 0.45 -3.72
N SER A 100 8.46 1.61 -3.58
CA SER A 100 9.87 1.70 -3.23
C SER A 100 10.01 2.04 -1.75
N PHE A 101 11.08 1.52 -1.15
CA PHE A 101 11.42 1.80 0.24
C PHE A 101 12.89 2.21 0.35
N ALA A 102 13.18 3.02 1.37
CA ALA A 102 14.52 3.28 1.84
C ALA A 102 14.50 3.32 3.37
N TYR A 103 15.49 2.73 4.02
CA TYR A 103 15.63 2.75 5.47
C TYR A 103 17.04 3.10 5.90
N GLU A 104 17.15 3.67 7.09
CA GLU A 104 18.40 3.90 7.79
C GLU A 104 18.19 3.63 9.28
N LEU A 105 18.89 2.62 9.80
CA LEU A 105 18.69 2.09 11.15
C LEU A 105 19.99 2.18 11.92
N PHE A 106 19.91 2.68 13.15
CA PHE A 106 21.07 2.89 14.03
C PHE A 106 21.17 1.85 15.15
N ASN A 107 20.45 0.73 15.00
CA ASN A 107 20.37 -0.35 15.99
C ASN A 107 20.38 -1.71 15.29
N GLU A 108 21.25 -2.62 15.74
CA GLU A 108 21.38 -3.99 15.20
C GLU A 108 20.09 -4.82 15.29
N GLU A 109 19.35 -4.70 16.40
CA GLU A 109 18.08 -5.39 16.61
C GLU A 109 17.03 -4.93 15.60
N LEU A 110 16.94 -3.61 15.36
CA LEU A 110 16.04 -3.06 14.34
C LEU A 110 16.46 -3.52 12.94
N SER A 111 17.75 -3.56 12.63
CA SER A 111 18.24 -4.09 11.34
C SER A 111 17.84 -5.54 11.13
N LYS A 112 18.01 -6.40 12.16
CA LYS A 112 17.59 -7.80 12.11
C LYS A 112 16.09 -7.95 11.87
N LYS A 113 15.26 -7.17 12.58
CA LYS A 113 13.81 -7.17 12.38
C LYS A 113 13.43 -6.70 10.97
N ALA A 114 14.07 -5.67 10.45
CA ALA A 114 13.84 -5.17 9.09
C ALA A 114 14.20 -6.23 8.03
N LYS A 115 15.36 -6.87 8.16
CA LYS A 115 15.78 -7.99 7.29
C LYS A 115 14.79 -9.15 7.33
N GLN A 116 14.34 -9.57 8.51
CA GLN A 116 13.35 -10.65 8.64
C GLN A 116 12.04 -10.34 7.89
N ILE A 117 11.58 -9.08 7.92
CA ILE A 117 10.39 -8.67 7.16
C ILE A 117 10.65 -8.71 5.65
N LEU A 118 11.83 -8.30 5.20
CA LEU A 118 12.22 -8.25 3.80
C LEU A 118 12.65 -9.62 3.22
N GLU A 119 13.01 -10.59 4.05
CA GLU A 119 13.37 -11.96 3.67
C GLU A 119 12.17 -12.91 3.70
N SER A 120 11.19 -12.65 4.58
CA SER A 120 9.95 -13.42 4.70
C SER A 120 8.87 -12.90 3.73
N LEU A 121 9.21 -12.89 2.44
CA LEU A 121 8.30 -12.45 1.37
C LEU A 121 7.37 -13.59 0.94
N PRO A 122 6.10 -13.31 0.62
CA PRO A 122 5.27 -14.24 -0.11
C PRO A 122 5.89 -14.57 -1.49
N ASP A 123 5.68 -15.79 -1.99
CA ASP A 123 6.21 -16.24 -3.30
C ASP A 123 5.82 -15.34 -4.48
N THR A 124 4.72 -14.60 -4.32
CA THR A 124 4.14 -13.70 -5.32
C THR A 124 4.71 -12.28 -5.27
N VAL A 125 5.65 -12.01 -4.35
CA VAL A 125 6.27 -10.70 -4.11
C VAL A 125 7.79 -10.84 -4.17
N LYS A 126 8.44 -9.88 -4.81
CA LYS A 126 9.90 -9.80 -4.86
C LYS A 126 10.39 -8.39 -4.59
N VAL A 127 11.60 -8.29 -4.06
CA VAL A 127 12.35 -7.03 -3.98
C VAL A 127 13.33 -7.00 -5.15
N ILE A 128 13.26 -5.94 -5.96
CA ILE A 128 14.21 -5.63 -7.02
C ILE A 128 15.09 -4.45 -6.61
N ASP A 129 16.29 -4.36 -7.19
CA ASP A 129 17.26 -3.29 -6.93
C ASP A 129 17.58 -3.12 -5.43
N TYR A 130 17.69 -4.24 -4.71
CA TYR A 130 17.97 -4.24 -3.28
C TYR A 130 19.46 -4.04 -3.01
N HIS A 131 19.80 -2.94 -2.35
CA HIS A 131 21.17 -2.58 -2.01
C HIS A 131 21.33 -2.37 -0.50
N PRO A 132 21.45 -3.45 0.30
CA PRO A 132 21.72 -3.35 1.73
C PRO A 132 23.19 -3.01 1.99
N LEU A 133 23.43 -2.16 2.97
CA LEU A 133 24.75 -1.79 3.48
C LEU A 133 24.69 -1.78 5.01
N GLU A 134 25.59 -2.51 5.66
CA GLU A 134 25.78 -2.43 7.11
C GLU A 134 27.19 -1.96 7.41
N ILE A 135 27.28 -0.96 8.27
CA ILE A 135 28.52 -0.37 8.75
C ILE A 135 28.55 -0.59 10.26
N LYS A 136 29.60 -1.27 10.73
CA LYS A 136 29.98 -1.39 12.13
C LYS A 136 31.31 -0.67 12.29
N GLU A 137 31.36 0.39 13.09
CA GLU A 137 32.63 1.00 13.43
C GLU A 137 33.21 0.28 14.66
N GLU A 138 34.33 -0.43 14.49
CA GLU A 138 35.09 -0.94 15.62
C GLU A 138 35.84 0.22 16.27
N GLU A 139 35.42 0.59 17.49
CA GLU A 139 36.10 1.52 18.38
C GLU A 139 36.49 2.88 17.79
N GLY A 140 35.69 3.90 18.11
CA GLY A 140 36.17 5.28 18.15
C GLY A 140 37.26 5.46 19.23
N LYS A 141 38.50 5.02 18.96
CA LYS A 141 39.70 5.55 19.62
C LYS A 141 40.06 6.89 18.96
N GLY A 142 39.19 7.88 19.14
CA GLY A 142 39.34 9.22 18.57
C GLY A 142 38.62 10.24 19.45
N LEU A 143 39.39 11.21 19.92
CA LEU A 143 39.11 12.07 21.06
C LEU A 143 38.25 13.27 20.66
N GLU A 144 36.93 13.14 20.43
CA GLU A 144 36.06 14.31 20.17
C GLU A 144 34.68 14.21 20.86
N SER A 145 34.47 15.08 21.86
CA SER A 145 33.43 15.03 22.89
C SER A 145 32.05 15.61 22.53
N TYR A 146 31.59 15.63 21.27
CA TYR A 146 30.38 16.41 20.94
C TYR A 146 29.30 15.75 20.09
N ALA A 147 29.39 14.46 19.73
CA ALA A 147 28.25 13.76 19.13
C ALA A 147 28.15 12.31 19.64
N PRO A 148 26.96 11.81 20.01
CA PRO A 148 26.79 10.39 20.25
C PRO A 148 27.05 9.62 18.94
N LEU A 149 28.22 8.97 18.87
CA LEU A 149 28.58 8.05 17.80
C LEU A 149 27.65 6.85 17.87
N HIS A 150 26.88 6.61 16.81
CA HIS A 150 26.14 5.35 16.68
C HIS A 150 27.13 4.31 16.15
N ASP A 151 27.54 3.35 16.99
CA ASP A 151 28.49 2.28 16.65
C ASP A 151 28.00 1.35 15.50
N PHE A 152 26.75 1.49 15.09
CA PHE A 152 26.11 0.70 14.04
C PHE A 152 25.20 1.55 13.17
N THR A 153 25.32 1.37 11.85
CA THR A 153 24.38 1.92 10.86
C THR A 153 24.05 0.87 9.80
N ALA A 154 22.76 0.60 9.59
CA ALA A 154 22.26 -0.22 8.49
C ALA A 154 21.40 0.61 7.54
N ARG A 155 21.76 0.62 6.26
CA ARG A 155 21.02 1.29 5.19
C ARG A 155 20.54 0.28 4.19
N GLY A 156 19.39 0.52 3.60
CA GLY A 156 18.90 -0.30 2.50
C GLY A 156 17.86 0.43 1.70
N LYS A 157 17.86 0.20 0.39
CA LYS A 157 16.82 0.67 -0.53
C LYS A 157 16.47 -0.43 -1.51
N GLY A 158 15.24 -0.43 -1.97
CA GLY A 158 14.76 -1.37 -2.97
C GLY A 158 13.34 -1.06 -3.43
N THR A 159 12.87 -1.81 -4.40
CA THR A 159 11.50 -1.73 -4.88
C THR A 159 10.82 -3.07 -4.71
N VAL A 160 9.70 -3.08 -3.98
CA VAL A 160 8.83 -4.25 -3.86
C VAL A 160 7.89 -4.27 -5.05
N THR A 161 7.73 -5.43 -5.69
CA THR A 161 6.77 -5.64 -6.77
C THR A 161 6.20 -7.06 -6.73
N GLY A 162 4.96 -7.22 -7.18
CA GLY A 162 4.27 -8.51 -7.11
C GLY A 162 2.77 -8.39 -7.35
N ASP A 163 2.05 -9.41 -6.89
CA ASP A 163 0.59 -9.33 -6.81
C ASP A 163 0.15 -8.24 -5.82
N PHE A 164 -1.06 -7.70 -6.04
CA PHE A 164 -1.56 -6.59 -5.25
C PHE A 164 -1.68 -6.91 -3.75
N GLU A 165 -2.20 -8.08 -3.39
CA GLU A 165 -2.46 -8.45 -1.99
C GLU A 165 -1.15 -8.58 -1.23
N GLY A 166 -0.19 -9.33 -1.77
CA GLY A 166 1.12 -9.51 -1.15
C GLY A 166 1.89 -8.19 -0.99
N VAL A 167 1.86 -7.33 -2.00
CA VAL A 167 2.51 -6.01 -1.94
C VAL A 167 1.89 -5.12 -0.87
N ILE A 168 0.55 -5.07 -0.78
CA ILE A 168 -0.15 -4.27 0.23
C ILE A 168 0.06 -4.82 1.64
N ASP A 169 0.01 -6.13 1.81
CA ASP A 169 0.22 -6.76 3.12
C ASP A 169 1.64 -6.46 3.62
N LEU A 170 2.67 -6.53 2.75
CA LEU A 170 4.04 -6.12 3.11
C LEU A 170 4.13 -4.62 3.43
N PHE A 171 3.53 -3.78 2.61
CA PHE A 171 3.51 -2.33 2.83
C PHE A 171 2.92 -1.98 4.21
N LEU A 172 1.78 -2.58 4.55
CA LEU A 172 1.13 -2.39 5.85
C LEU A 172 1.92 -3.00 7.00
N LYS A 173 2.60 -4.15 6.77
CA LYS A 173 3.48 -4.78 7.76
C LYS A 173 4.66 -3.88 8.11
N ILE A 174 5.28 -3.23 7.12
CA ILE A 174 6.35 -2.24 7.35
C ILE A 174 5.80 -1.01 8.07
N LYS A 175 4.65 -0.44 7.63
CA LYS A 175 4.05 0.73 8.30
C LYS A 175 3.64 0.51 9.76
N ARG A 176 3.47 -0.74 10.18
CA ARG A 176 3.08 -1.12 11.54
C ARG A 176 4.24 -1.71 12.34
N SER A 177 5.44 -1.77 11.77
CA SER A 177 6.61 -2.31 12.46
C SER A 177 7.19 -1.28 13.43
N GLU A 178 8.00 -1.76 14.37
CA GLU A 178 8.72 -0.91 15.33
C GLU A 178 9.74 0.02 14.68
N PHE A 179 10.12 -0.24 13.42
CA PHE A 179 11.09 0.55 12.68
C PHE A 179 10.44 1.46 11.64
N ALA A 180 9.12 1.59 11.62
CA ALA A 180 8.39 2.37 10.62
C ALA A 180 8.87 3.83 10.51
N ASP A 181 9.23 4.46 11.64
CA ASP A 181 9.73 5.83 11.70
C ASP A 181 11.08 6.03 11.00
N PHE A 182 11.81 4.94 10.76
CA PHE A 182 13.11 4.91 10.11
C PHE A 182 13.04 4.43 8.65
N VAL A 183 11.83 4.27 8.10
CA VAL A 183 11.60 3.84 6.72
C VAL A 183 10.79 4.87 5.96
N VAL A 184 11.33 5.30 4.83
CA VAL A 184 10.60 6.06 3.83
C VAL A 184 9.97 5.07 2.85
N LEU A 185 8.65 5.16 2.69
CA LEU A 185 7.89 4.38 1.72
C LEU A 185 7.26 5.32 0.69
N THR A 186 7.40 5.00 -0.60
CA THR A 186 6.58 5.66 -1.63
C THR A 186 5.15 5.18 -1.55
N ASP A 187 4.21 5.93 -2.12
CA ASP A 187 2.86 5.40 -2.34
C ASP A 187 2.89 4.12 -3.19
N VAL A 188 1.96 3.22 -2.91
CA VAL A 188 1.79 1.98 -3.67
C VAL A 188 1.20 2.32 -5.04
N LYS A 189 1.91 1.93 -6.08
CA LYS A 189 1.52 2.13 -7.48
C LYS A 189 0.87 0.87 -8.03
N LEU A 190 -0.25 1.04 -8.71
CA LEU A 190 -1.00 -0.05 -9.35
C LEU A 190 -0.69 -0.12 -10.85
N GLU A 191 -0.46 -1.33 -11.35
CA GLU A 191 -0.52 -1.64 -12.78
C GLU A 191 -1.89 -2.27 -13.08
N LEU A 192 -2.62 -1.67 -14.01
CA LEU A 192 -3.97 -2.11 -14.39
C LEU A 192 -3.95 -2.82 -15.74
N GLU A 193 -4.85 -3.78 -15.93
CA GLU A 193 -5.09 -4.33 -17.27
C GLU A 193 -5.61 -3.23 -18.20
N LYS A 194 -5.19 -3.27 -19.48
CA LYS A 194 -5.56 -2.29 -20.50
C LYS A 194 -7.01 -2.46 -20.95
#